data_AF-A0A356NRR3-F1
#
_entry.id   AF-A0A356NRR3-F1
#
_cell.length_a   1.000
_cell.length_b   1.000
_cell.length_c   1.000
_cell.angle_alpha   90.00
_cell.angle_beta   90.00
_cell.angle_gamma   90.00
#
_symmetry.space_group_name_H-M   'P 1'
#
loop_
_entity.id
_entity.type
_entity.pdbx_description
1 polymer ?
#
loop_
_entity_poly.entity_id
_entity_poly.type
_entity_poly.pdbx_seq_one_letter_code
_entity_poly.pdbx_strand_id
1 'polypeptide(L)' 'MIYYTIKRMGLALLVALTVSFISFGLLYLSSDPAIAMAGETASDADIEAIRKLYGFDRPILVQYLDW' A
#
# COMPACT_ATOMS: atom_id res chain seq x y z
N MET A 1 -18.06 7.51 -30.47
CA MET A 1 -17.01 6.54 -30.11
C MET A 1 -16.09 7.04 -28.98
N ILE A 2 -15.43 8.20 -29.10
CA ILE A 2 -14.51 8.74 -28.06
C ILE A 2 -15.13 8.86 -26.66
N TYR A 3 -16.36 9.38 -26.54
CA TYR A 3 -17.06 9.49 -25.25
C TYR A 3 -17.26 8.14 -24.55
N TYR A 4 -17.59 7.10 -25.32
CA TYR A 4 -17.75 5.74 -24.81
C TYR A 4 -16.41 5.17 -24.33
N THR A 5 -15.34 5.41 -25.08
CA THR A 5 -13.97 5.01 -24.70
C THR A 5 -13.53 5.69 -23.41
N ILE A 6 -13.75 7.00 -23.26
CA ILE A 6 -13.39 7.76 -22.04
C ILE A 6 -14.18 7.25 -20.83
N LYS A 7 -15.49 7.02 -20.99
CA LYS A 7 -16.33 6.47 -19.91
C LYS A 7 -15.83 5.09 -19.46
N ARG A 8 -15.44 4.24 -20.42
CA ARG A 8 -14.93 2.89 -20.13
C ARG A 8 -13.55 2.93 -19.47
N MET A 9 -12.67 3.84 -19.89
CA MET A 9 -11.38 4.07 -19.25
C MET A 9 -11.53 4.61 -17.82
N GLY A 10 -12.47 5.53 -17.58
CA GLY A 10 -12.74 6.03 -16.24
C GLY A 10 -13.23 4.95 -15.29
N LEU A 11 -14.12 4.06 -15.75
CA LEU A 11 -14.54 2.88 -14.99
C LEU A 11 -13.39 1.91 -14.74
N ALA A 12 -12.56 1.63 -15.76
CA ALA A 12 -11.39 0.76 -15.60
C ALA A 12 -10.39 1.32 -14.57
N LEU A 13 -10.15 2.64 -14.60
CA LEU A 13 -9.30 3.33 -13.65
C LEU A 13 -9.86 3.24 -12.22
N LEU A 14 -11.17 3.48 -12.04
CA LEU A 14 -11.83 3.34 -10.73
C LEU A 14 -11.73 1.92 -10.18
N VAL A 15 -11.95 0.91 -11.02
CA VAL A 15 -11.81 -0.50 -10.62
C VAL A 15 -10.36 -0.79 -10.24
N ALA A 16 -9.39 -0.36 -11.06
CA ALA A 16 -7.98 -0.55 -10.77
C ALA A 16 -7.57 0.11 -9.45
N LEU A 17 -8.02 1.35 -9.19
CA LEU A 17 -7.78 2.05 -7.94
C LEU A 17 -8.42 1.32 -6.75
N THR A 18 -9.65 0.83 -6.90
CA THR A 18 -10.35 0.11 -5.84
C THR A 18 -9.64 -1.20 -5.50
N VAL A 19 -9.26 -1.98 -6.52
CA VAL A 19 -8.52 -3.24 -6.32
C VAL A 19 -7.15 -2.95 -5.71
N SER A 20 -6.43 -1.94 -6.17
CA SER A 20 -5.14 -1.53 -5.62
C SER A 20 -5.27 -1.15 -4.13
N PHE A 21 -6.27 -0.33 -3.79
CA PHE A 21 -6.50 0.09 -2.41
C PHE A 21 -6.88 -1.09 -1.50
N ILE A 22 -7.70 -2.01 -1.99
CA ILE A 22 -8.09 -3.22 -1.24
C ILE A 22 -6.89 -4.16 -1.08
N SER A 23 -6.11 -4.42 -2.13
CA SER A 23 -4.92 -5.26 -2.08
C SER A 23 -3.86 -4.67 -1.14
N PHE A 24 -3.59 -3.37 -1.23
CA PHE A 24 -2.69 -2.67 -0.32
C PHE A 24 -3.21 -2.72 1.12
N GLY A 25 -4.49 -2.42 1.32
CA GLY A 25 -5.12 -2.47 2.64
C GLY A 25 -5.04 -3.86 3.27
N LEU A 26 -5.31 -4.93 2.49
CA LEU A 26 -5.17 -6.31 2.96
C LEU A 26 -3.73 -6.64 3.33
N LEU A 27 -2.74 -6.24 2.54
CA LEU A 27 -1.32 -6.45 2.83
C LEU A 27 -0.90 -5.75 4.14
N TYR A 28 -1.31 -4.49 4.31
CA TYR A 28 -0.96 -3.67 5.47
C TYR A 28 -1.78 -4.00 6.74
N LEU A 29 -3.02 -4.49 6.62
CA LEU A 29 -3.80 -4.95 7.77
C LEU A 29 -3.39 -6.34 8.25
N SER A 30 -2.99 -7.23 7.33
CA SER A 30 -2.70 -8.63 7.67
C SER A 30 -1.36 -8.79 8.38
N SER A 31 -0.40 -7.93 8.08
CA SER A 31 0.94 -7.97 8.66
C SER A 31 1.50 -6.56 8.78
N ASP A 32 2.16 -6.28 9.91
CA ASP A 32 2.91 -5.05 10.07
C ASP A 32 3.98 -4.99 8.95
N PRO A 33 3.91 -4.01 8.04
CA PRO A 33 4.82 -3.90 6.89
C PRO A 33 6.29 -3.87 7.33
N ALA A 34 6.56 -3.31 8.52
CA ALA A 34 7.88 -3.31 9.12
C ALA A 34 8.36 -4.74 9.44
N ILE A 35 7.49 -5.61 9.94
CA ILE A 35 7.79 -7.02 10.25
C ILE A 35 7.94 -7.83 8.96
N ALA A 36 7.06 -7.61 7.98
CA ALA A 36 7.13 -8.26 6.68
C ALA A 36 8.44 -7.92 5.92
N MET A 37 8.92 -6.68 6.05
CA MET A 37 10.20 -6.26 5.45
C MET A 37 11.43 -6.65 6.26
N ALA A 38 11.35 -6.62 7.60
CA ALA A 38 12.46 -6.98 8.47
C ALA A 38 12.74 -8.49 8.48
N GLY A 39 11.73 -9.31 8.20
CA GLY A 39 11.82 -10.77 8.18
C GLY A 39 11.72 -11.39 9.58
N GLU A 40 11.46 -12.71 9.65
CA GLU A 40 11.17 -13.46 10.90
C GLU A 40 12.32 -13.44 11.94
N THR A 41 13.52 -12.96 11.58
CA THR A 41 14.71 -12.95 12.45
C THR A 41 15.10 -11.57 12.96
N ALA A 42 14.37 -10.51 12.59
CA ALA A 42 14.67 -9.15 13.03
C ALA A 42 14.35 -8.94 14.51
N SER A 43 15.24 -8.26 15.23
CA SER A 43 14.98 -7.80 16.58
C SER A 43 13.89 -6.71 16.59
N ASP A 44 13.16 -6.55 17.70
CA ASP A 44 12.17 -5.46 17.87
C ASP A 44 12.80 -4.08 17.59
N ALA A 45 14.08 -3.90 17.91
CA ALA A 45 14.83 -2.68 17.63
C ALA A 45 15.07 -2.46 16.13
N ASP A 46 15.27 -3.54 15.36
CA ASP A 46 15.47 -3.47 13.90
C ASP A 46 14.14 -3.16 13.20
N ILE A 47 13.05 -3.75 13.68
CA ILE A 47 11.68 -3.46 13.18
C ILE A 47 11.34 -1.98 13.42
N GLU A 48 11.66 -1.43 14.59
CA GLU A 48 11.40 -0.01 14.88
C GLU A 48 12.30 0.93 14.04
N ALA A 49 13.55 0.54 13.80
CA ALA A 49 14.45 1.28 12.90
C ALA A 49 13.92 1.28 11.45
N ILE A 50 13.45 0.13 10.94
CA ILE A 50 12.84 -0.01 9.61
C ILE A 50 11.54 0.79 9.52
N ARG A 51 10.70 0.76 10.56
CA ARG A 51 9.46 1.55 10.64
C ARG A 51 9.73 3.05 10.50
N LYS A 52 10.80 3.57 11.12
CA LYS A 52 11.21 4.97 10.98
C LYS A 52 11.90 5.27 9.64
N LEU A 53 12.75 4.38 9.14
CA LEU A 53 13.47 4.53 7.87
C LEU A 53 12.55 4.57 6.66
N TYR A 54 11.59 3.64 6.59
CA TYR A 54 10.62 3.57 5.49
C TYR A 54 9.38 4.43 5.74
N GLY A 55 9.27 5.01 6.95
CA GLY A 55 8.15 5.85 7.32
C GLY A 55 6.83 5.09 7.35
N PHE A 56 6.86 3.83 7.78
CA PHE A 56 5.66 3.03 8.09
C PHE A 56 4.88 3.57 9.30
N ASP A 57 5.43 4.57 10.00
CA ASP A 57 4.75 5.39 11.01
C ASP A 57 3.85 6.48 10.40
N ARG A 58 3.94 6.74 9.08
CA ARG A 58 3.16 7.80 8.40
C ARG A 58 1.71 7.35 8.16
N PRO A 59 0.76 8.27 7.92
CA PRO A 59 -0.61 7.91 7.59
C PRO A 59 -0.69 6.95 6.38
N ILE A 60 -1.61 5.98 6.41
CA ILE A 60 -1.81 4.96 5.36
C ILE A 60 -1.94 5.59 3.95
N LEU A 61 -2.56 6.76 3.85
CA LEU A 61 -2.66 7.51 2.59
C LEU A 61 -1.30 7.94 2.02
N VAL A 62 -0.34 8.32 2.87
CA VAL A 62 1.02 8.68 2.45
C VAL A 62 1.77 7.43 2.02
N GLN A 63 1.61 6.32 2.77
CA GLN A 63 2.24 5.04 2.43
C GLN A 63 1.70 4.47 1.11
N TYR A 64 0.40 4.65 0.82
CA TYR A 64 -0.20 4.25 -0.44
C TYR A 64 0.29 5.06 -1.65
N LEU A 65 0.64 6.34 -1.44
CA LEU A 65 1.20 7.19 -2.50
C LEU A 65 2.69 6.97 -2.74
N ASP A 66 3.44 6.51 -1.72
CA ASP A 66 4.86 6.15 -1.82
C ASP A 66 5.09 4.71 -2.34
N TRP A 67 4.04 3.87 -2.43
CA TRP A 67 4.09 2.48 -2.88
C TRP A 67 4.23 2.31 -4.41
#